data_AF-A0A9P9YN92-F1
#
_entry.id   AF-A0A9P9YN92-F1
#
_cell.length_a   1.000
_cell.length_b   1.000
_cell.length_c   1.000
_cell.angle_alpha   90.00
_cell.angle_beta   90.00
_cell.angle_gamma   90.00
#
_symmetry.space_group_name_H-M   'P 1'
#
loop_
_entity.id
_entity.type
_entity.pdbx_description
1 polymer ?
#
loop_
_entity_poly.entity_id
_entity_poly.type
_entity_poly.pdbx_seq_one_letter_code
_entity_poly.pdbx_strand_id
1 'polypeptide(L)'
;MSWQNLSLPNILLNDITLRGLLGQSHPFPSNASKHLRMIFCILCFASMMMTTMYDAYLQSFFTNPPSENPVRSFKNIGKLKQKLAITAMEARSLSFVNNSQFCEINTDDIQIIDGWKDFLKMRDSLNISYSYVVTEDSWIIYAEQQKIFKKPVFYYAGDLCFSRQVFMSIPMRKYLPYRHIFEEHMMRQQEFGLVSYWRSRSFFEMVRLGITPLKDLSPPTVYDQGLLLQDVSSIMKMYVAAMLLSIFCFLFEILSRSKFWNHWRSLRM
;
A
#
# COMPACT_ATOMS: atom_id res chain seq x y z
N MET A 1 -32.76 40.73 -23.28
CA MET A 1 -31.41 40.13 -23.40
C MET A 1 -30.94 40.35 -24.82
N SER A 2 -29.94 41.22 -25.02
CA SER A 2 -29.29 41.41 -26.32
C SER A 2 -28.34 40.23 -26.56
N TRP A 3 -28.53 39.52 -27.67
CA TRP A 3 -27.70 38.38 -28.10
C TRP A 3 -26.31 38.81 -28.63
N GLN A 4 -25.93 40.09 -28.50
CA GLN A 4 -24.78 40.68 -29.19
C GLN A 4 -23.41 40.45 -28.51
N ASN A 5 -23.36 39.82 -27.32
CA ASN A 5 -22.12 39.69 -26.52
C ASN A 5 -21.63 38.25 -26.29
N LEU A 6 -22.17 37.26 -27.03
CA LEU A 6 -21.74 35.86 -26.96
C LEU A 6 -20.46 35.65 -27.78
N SER A 7 -19.36 36.28 -27.39
CA SER A 7 -18.03 35.92 -27.92
C SER A 7 -17.50 34.70 -27.18
N LEU A 8 -16.82 33.80 -27.89
CA LEU A 8 -16.14 32.63 -27.33
C LEU A 8 -15.28 32.95 -26.07
N PRO A 9 -14.49 34.05 -26.05
CA PRO A 9 -13.76 34.45 -24.84
C PRO A 9 -14.68 34.88 -23.69
N ASN A 10 -15.81 35.55 -23.94
CA ASN A 10 -16.75 35.91 -22.88
C ASN A 10 -17.49 34.70 -22.29
N ILE A 11 -17.61 33.61 -23.04
CA ILE A 11 -18.23 32.37 -22.57
C ILE A 11 -17.22 31.51 -21.80
N LEU A 12 -15.98 31.40 -22.30
CA LEU A 12 -14.93 30.59 -21.66
C LEU A 12 -14.23 31.29 -20.48
N LEU A 13 -14.04 32.61 -20.54
CA LEU A 13 -13.36 33.43 -19.52
C LEU A 13 -14.35 34.27 -18.72
N ASN A 14 -15.56 33.76 -18.47
CA ASN A 14 -16.49 34.43 -17.57
C ASN A 14 -16.00 34.26 -16.11
N ASP A 15 -15.49 35.35 -15.55
CA ASP A 15 -14.98 35.44 -14.18
C ASP A 15 -15.99 34.95 -13.13
N ILE A 16 -17.29 35.20 -13.34
CA ILE A 16 -18.35 34.79 -12.40
C ILE A 16 -18.49 33.27 -12.37
N THR A 17 -18.50 32.61 -13.54
CA THR A 17 -18.63 31.16 -13.62
C THR A 17 -17.37 30.44 -13.17
N LEU A 18 -16.19 31.01 -13.45
CA LEU A 18 -14.92 30.44 -12.99
C LEU A 18 -14.80 30.49 -11.46
N ARG A 19 -15.13 31.65 -10.85
CA ARG A 19 -15.16 31.80 -9.38
C ARG A 19 -16.15 30.84 -8.74
N GLY A 20 -17.36 30.74 -9.29
CA GLY A 20 -18.35 29.80 -8.79
C GLY A 20 -17.90 28.33 -8.90
N LEU A 21 -17.20 27.95 -9.97
CA LEU A 21 -16.70 26.58 -10.15
C LEU A 21 -15.57 26.28 -9.15
N LEU A 22 -14.69 27.25 -8.89
CA LEU A 22 -13.63 27.18 -7.88
C LEU A 22 -14.14 27.32 -6.42
N GLY A 23 -15.45 27.43 -6.21
CA GLY A 23 -16.06 27.57 -4.88
C GLY A 23 -15.84 28.95 -4.23
N GLN A 24 -15.46 29.96 -5.00
CA GLN A 24 -15.26 31.33 -4.52
C GLN A 24 -16.55 32.14 -4.56
N SER A 25 -16.73 33.01 -3.57
CA SER A 25 -17.86 33.95 -3.52
C SER A 25 -17.78 34.98 -4.64
N HIS A 26 -18.92 35.29 -5.26
CA HIS A 26 -19.04 36.29 -6.31
C HIS A 26 -20.33 37.10 -6.11
N PRO A 27 -20.39 38.34 -6.60
CA PRO A 27 -21.58 39.17 -6.47
C PRO A 27 -22.74 38.57 -7.27
N PHE A 28 -23.83 38.26 -6.58
CA PHE A 28 -25.05 37.70 -7.18
C PHE A 28 -26.10 38.82 -7.37
N PRO A 29 -26.73 38.93 -8.55
CA PRO A 29 -27.73 39.98 -8.79
C PRO A 29 -28.98 39.76 -7.93
N SER A 30 -29.49 40.82 -7.28
CA SER A 30 -30.67 40.74 -6.41
C SER A 30 -31.95 40.34 -7.16
N ASN A 31 -32.07 40.72 -8.44
CA ASN A 31 -33.20 40.40 -9.31
C ASN A 31 -32.84 39.30 -10.33
N ALA A 32 -32.44 38.12 -9.84
CA ALA A 32 -32.08 36.99 -10.70
C ALA A 32 -33.32 36.25 -11.25
N SER A 33 -33.31 35.94 -12.55
CA SER A 33 -34.33 35.09 -13.17
C SER A 33 -34.27 33.66 -12.63
N LYS A 34 -35.39 32.92 -12.70
CA LYS A 34 -35.46 31.51 -12.26
C LYS A 34 -34.43 30.61 -12.98
N HIS A 35 -34.20 30.85 -14.28
CA HIS A 35 -33.20 30.13 -15.07
C HIS A 35 -31.77 30.41 -14.60
N LEU A 36 -31.44 31.67 -14.28
CA LEU A 36 -30.12 32.04 -13.78
C LEU A 36 -29.85 31.37 -12.42
N ARG A 37 -30.84 31.37 -11.52
CA ARG A 37 -30.75 30.67 -10.22
C ARG A 37 -30.48 29.18 -10.39
N MET A 38 -31.16 28.52 -11.33
CA MET A 38 -30.94 27.10 -11.63
C MET A 38 -29.52 26.82 -12.14
N ILE A 39 -28.98 27.66 -13.03
CA ILE A 39 -27.60 27.54 -13.51
C ILE A 39 -26.60 27.60 -12.36
N PHE A 40 -26.77 28.55 -11.43
CA PHE A 40 -25.88 28.66 -10.26
C PHE A 40 -26.03 27.49 -9.27
N CYS A 41 -27.23 26.92 -9.10
CA CYS A 41 -27.41 25.70 -8.31
C CYS A 41 -26.63 24.52 -8.90
N ILE A 42 -26.70 24.34 -10.23
CA ILE A 42 -25.95 23.30 -10.94
C ILE A 42 -24.44 23.55 -10.80
N LEU A 43 -24.01 24.80 -10.94
CA LEU A 43 -22.61 25.18 -10.86
C LEU A 43 -22.04 24.98 -9.44
N CYS A 44 -22.83 25.26 -8.40
CA CYS A 44 -22.49 24.95 -7.00
C CYS A 44 -22.36 23.44 -6.77
N PHE A 45 -23.29 22.64 -7.30
CA PHE A 45 -23.22 21.19 -7.18
C PHE A 45 -22.00 20.61 -7.91
N ALA A 46 -21.70 21.11 -9.11
CA ALA A 46 -20.51 20.74 -9.87
C ALA A 46 -19.21 21.10 -9.12
N SER A 47 -19.15 22.29 -8.53
CA SER A 47 -18.02 22.71 -7.68
C SER A 47 -17.83 21.76 -6.50
N MET A 48 -18.91 21.45 -5.77
CA MET A 48 -18.87 20.52 -4.63
C MET A 48 -18.39 19.12 -5.05
N MET A 49 -18.87 18.58 -6.18
CA MET A 49 -18.42 17.30 -6.70
C MET A 49 -16.94 17.32 -7.09
N MET A 50 -16.49 18.38 -7.78
CA MET A 50 -15.10 18.50 -8.22
C MET A 50 -14.14 18.61 -7.03
N THR A 51 -14.47 19.43 -6.03
CA THR A 51 -13.64 19.58 -4.83
C THR A 51 -13.59 18.30 -4.02
N THR A 52 -14.72 17.63 -3.81
CA THR A 52 -14.76 16.35 -3.05
C THR A 52 -14.04 15.22 -3.78
N MET A 53 -14.17 15.14 -5.11
CA MET A 53 -13.42 14.18 -5.92
C MET A 53 -11.92 14.44 -5.82
N TYR A 54 -11.48 15.70 -6.03
CA TYR A 54 -10.07 16.06 -5.95
C TYR A 54 -9.49 15.75 -4.56
N ASP A 55 -10.19 16.09 -3.48
CA ASP A 55 -9.77 15.81 -2.12
C ASP A 55 -9.69 14.29 -1.87
N ALA A 56 -10.70 13.51 -2.28
CA ALA A 56 -10.67 12.05 -2.14
C ALA A 56 -9.48 11.41 -2.88
N TYR A 57 -9.19 11.85 -4.10
CA TYR A 57 -8.01 11.39 -4.84
C TYR A 57 -6.71 11.81 -4.15
N LEU A 58 -6.62 13.06 -3.69
CA LEU A 58 -5.44 13.56 -2.99
C LEU A 58 -5.18 12.77 -1.70
N GLN A 59 -6.22 12.52 -0.90
CA GLN A 59 -6.13 11.69 0.31
C GLN A 59 -5.69 10.27 0.00
N SER A 60 -6.13 9.68 -1.12
CA SER A 60 -5.67 8.35 -1.53
C SER A 60 -4.16 8.30 -1.81
N PHE A 61 -3.56 9.40 -2.28
CA PHE A 61 -2.09 9.47 -2.45
C PHE A 61 -1.33 9.59 -1.13
N PHE A 62 -1.99 10.07 -0.06
CA PHE A 62 -1.40 10.08 1.29
C PHE A 62 -1.60 8.77 2.05
N THR A 63 -2.46 7.87 1.54
CA THR A 63 -2.53 6.52 2.07
C THR A 63 -1.38 5.69 1.49
N ASN A 64 -0.72 4.93 2.36
CA ASN A 64 0.31 4.00 1.91
C ASN A 64 -0.30 3.03 0.89
N PRO A 65 0.35 2.82 -0.27
CA PRO A 65 -0.14 1.82 -1.21
C PRO A 65 -0.18 0.45 -0.50
N PRO A 66 -1.11 -0.43 -0.89
CA PRO A 66 -1.14 -1.78 -0.35
C PRO A 66 0.23 -2.43 -0.55
N SER A 67 0.66 -3.20 0.45
CA SER A 67 1.87 -4.03 0.35
C SER A 67 1.88 -4.77 -0.98
N GLU A 68 3.04 -4.85 -1.62
CA GLU A 68 3.25 -5.48 -2.94
C GLU A 68 2.40 -6.74 -3.12
N ASN A 69 1.86 -6.95 -4.33
CA ASN A 69 0.95 -8.06 -4.61
C ASN A 69 1.55 -9.40 -4.12
N PRO A 70 0.88 -10.11 -3.20
CA PRO A 70 1.37 -11.38 -2.70
C PRO A 70 1.64 -12.36 -3.84
N VAL A 71 2.78 -13.04 -3.80
CA VAL A 71 3.11 -14.05 -4.80
C VAL A 71 2.19 -15.27 -4.62
N ARG A 72 1.49 -15.62 -5.71
CA ARG A 72 0.54 -16.76 -5.74
C ARG A 72 0.99 -17.95 -6.58
N SER A 73 2.14 -17.87 -7.25
CA SER A 73 2.65 -18.93 -8.12
C SER A 73 4.16 -19.11 -7.96
N PHE A 74 4.63 -20.37 -7.95
CA PHE A 74 6.03 -20.73 -7.80
C PHE A 74 6.93 -20.11 -8.87
N LYS A 75 6.46 -20.06 -10.13
CA LYS A 75 7.15 -19.38 -11.23
C LYS A 75 7.39 -17.89 -10.99
N ASN A 76 6.53 -17.25 -10.20
CA ASN A 76 6.65 -15.81 -9.90
C ASN A 76 7.51 -15.54 -8.65
N ILE A 77 8.03 -16.56 -7.97
CA ILE A 77 8.92 -16.38 -6.80
C ILE A 77 10.17 -15.59 -7.21
N GLY A 78 10.75 -15.85 -8.38
CA GLY A 78 11.89 -15.11 -8.90
C GLY A 78 11.63 -13.63 -9.22
N LYS A 79 10.37 -13.18 -9.23
CA LYS A 79 10.04 -11.75 -9.34
C LYS A 79 10.19 -11.02 -8.02
N LEU A 80 10.27 -11.74 -6.91
CA LEU A 80 10.56 -11.14 -5.61
C LEU A 80 12.01 -10.64 -5.60
N LYS A 81 12.22 -9.54 -4.90
CA LYS A 81 13.58 -9.05 -4.64
C LYS A 81 14.34 -9.99 -3.68
N GLN A 82 13.61 -10.77 -2.88
CA GLN A 82 14.16 -11.74 -1.94
C GLN A 82 14.33 -13.12 -2.57
N LYS A 83 15.41 -13.81 -2.20
CA LYS A 83 15.59 -15.24 -2.49
C LYS A 83 14.79 -16.11 -1.52
N LEU A 84 14.36 -17.28 -1.97
CA LEU A 84 13.73 -18.30 -1.14
C LEU A 84 14.79 -19.06 -0.35
N ALA A 85 14.86 -18.84 0.95
CA ALA A 85 15.67 -19.62 1.88
C ALA A 85 14.98 -20.97 2.19
N ILE A 86 15.72 -22.05 1.97
CA ILE A 86 15.30 -23.43 2.28
C ILE A 86 16.47 -24.19 2.90
N THR A 87 16.19 -25.14 3.78
CA THR A 87 17.25 -25.97 4.35
C THR A 87 17.72 -27.05 3.38
N ALA A 88 18.99 -27.44 3.45
CA ALA A 88 19.54 -28.51 2.61
C ALA A 88 18.80 -29.85 2.81
N MET A 89 18.22 -30.10 3.99
CA MET A 89 17.39 -31.27 4.25
C MET A 89 16.06 -31.21 3.50
N GLU A 90 15.34 -30.09 3.60
CA GLU A 90 14.04 -29.91 2.93
C GLU A 90 14.21 -29.88 1.40
N ALA A 91 15.22 -29.17 0.88
CA ALA A 91 15.51 -29.14 -0.54
C ALA A 91 15.80 -30.54 -1.09
N ARG A 92 16.64 -31.34 -0.40
CA ARG A 92 16.89 -32.74 -0.79
C ARG A 92 15.62 -33.58 -0.74
N SER A 93 14.77 -33.40 0.28
CA SER A 93 13.50 -34.12 0.37
C SER A 93 12.55 -33.78 -0.79
N LEU A 94 12.45 -32.50 -1.16
CA LEU A 94 11.61 -32.07 -2.29
C LEU A 94 12.15 -32.57 -3.62
N SER A 95 13.47 -32.55 -3.81
CA SER A 95 14.13 -33.12 -4.99
C SER A 95 13.97 -34.64 -5.06
N PHE A 96 14.09 -35.34 -3.94
CA PHE A 96 13.95 -36.80 -3.87
C PHE A 96 12.55 -37.27 -4.29
N VAL A 97 11.51 -36.52 -3.91
CA VAL A 97 10.11 -36.80 -4.28
C VAL A 97 9.77 -36.26 -5.67
N ASN A 98 10.72 -35.61 -6.36
CA ASN A 98 10.54 -34.95 -7.65
C ASN A 98 9.32 -34.00 -7.66
N ASN A 99 9.26 -33.13 -6.65
CA ASN A 99 8.15 -32.20 -6.48
C ASN A 99 8.09 -31.20 -7.65
N SER A 100 7.00 -31.22 -8.43
CA SER A 100 6.85 -30.40 -9.63
C SER A 100 6.95 -28.91 -9.35
N GLN A 101 6.38 -28.44 -8.23
CA GLN A 101 6.38 -27.03 -7.85
C GLN A 101 7.76 -26.53 -7.45
N PHE A 102 8.55 -27.35 -6.77
CA PHE A 102 9.95 -27.03 -6.45
C PHE A 102 10.79 -26.91 -7.71
N CYS A 103 10.58 -27.79 -8.69
CA CYS A 103 11.26 -27.75 -9.98
C CYS A 103 10.86 -26.55 -10.87
N GLU A 104 9.74 -25.87 -10.60
CA GLU A 104 9.35 -24.65 -11.31
C GLU A 104 10.15 -23.41 -10.89
N ILE A 105 10.82 -23.46 -9.74
CA ILE A 105 11.59 -22.34 -9.19
C ILE A 105 12.98 -22.35 -9.81
N ASN A 106 13.46 -21.19 -10.27
CA ASN A 106 14.83 -21.08 -10.75
C ASN A 106 15.84 -21.27 -9.61
N THR A 107 16.92 -22.00 -9.88
CA THR A 107 17.96 -22.30 -8.87
C THR A 107 18.63 -21.05 -8.33
N ASP A 108 18.73 -19.97 -9.13
CA ASP A 108 19.35 -18.71 -8.71
C ASP A 108 18.53 -17.95 -7.66
N ASP A 109 17.22 -18.20 -7.63
CA ASP A 109 16.25 -17.59 -6.71
C ASP A 109 16.14 -18.36 -5.39
N ILE A 110 16.84 -19.50 -5.28
CA ILE A 110 16.86 -20.35 -4.09
C ILE A 110 18.18 -20.16 -3.34
N GLN A 111 18.09 -19.93 -2.03
CA GLN A 111 19.21 -19.96 -1.12
C GLN A 111 19.13 -21.22 -0.25
N ILE A 112 20.00 -22.19 -0.51
CA ILE A 112 20.12 -23.38 0.34
C ILE A 112 20.97 -23.04 1.56
N ILE A 113 20.47 -23.38 2.74
CA ILE A 113 21.17 -23.22 4.02
C ILE A 113 21.47 -24.60 4.59
N ASP A 114 22.75 -24.92 4.79
CA ASP A 114 23.18 -26.24 5.25
C ASP A 114 22.82 -26.50 6.72
N GLY A 115 22.96 -25.48 7.58
CA GLY A 115 22.72 -25.56 9.01
C GLY A 115 21.26 -25.31 9.39
N TRP A 116 20.59 -26.29 10.00
CA TRP A 116 19.24 -26.11 10.57
C TRP A 116 19.18 -24.95 11.57
N LYS A 117 20.18 -24.84 12.45
CA LYS A 117 20.24 -23.77 13.46
C LYS A 117 20.39 -22.38 12.83
N ASP A 118 21.16 -22.27 11.75
CA ASP A 118 21.39 -20.99 11.07
C ASP A 118 20.14 -20.55 10.32
N PHE A 119 19.44 -21.49 9.68
CA PHE A 119 18.14 -21.24 9.07
C PHE A 119 17.12 -20.75 10.11
N LEU A 120 17.00 -21.44 11.24
CA LEU A 120 16.13 -21.02 12.35
C LEU A 120 16.49 -19.62 12.83
N LYS A 121 17.77 -19.36 13.12
CA LYS A 121 18.21 -18.04 13.59
C LYS A 121 17.84 -16.94 12.61
N MET A 122 18.02 -17.16 11.30
CA MET A 122 17.73 -16.18 10.27
C MET A 122 16.22 -15.91 10.18
N ARG A 123 15.41 -16.98 10.14
CA ARG A 123 13.95 -16.91 10.08
C ARG A 123 13.35 -16.29 11.35
N ASP A 124 13.78 -16.74 12.52
CA ASP A 124 13.29 -16.29 13.83
C ASP A 124 13.74 -14.86 14.15
N SER A 125 14.82 -14.38 13.52
CA SER A 125 15.21 -12.97 13.52
C SER A 125 14.39 -12.08 12.57
N LEU A 126 13.46 -12.68 11.81
CA LEU A 126 12.60 -12.02 10.82
C LEU A 126 13.37 -11.23 9.77
N ASN A 127 14.44 -11.82 9.25
CA ASN A 127 15.28 -11.19 8.24
C ASN A 127 14.53 -11.05 6.90
N ILE A 128 14.26 -9.81 6.50
CA ILE A 128 13.50 -9.46 5.28
C ILE A 128 14.25 -9.62 3.97
N SER A 129 15.55 -9.98 4.01
CA SER A 129 16.34 -10.25 2.79
C SER A 129 15.95 -11.56 2.12
N TYR A 130 15.24 -12.45 2.82
CA TYR A 130 14.84 -13.76 2.32
C TYR A 130 13.36 -14.04 2.59
N SER A 131 12.79 -14.87 1.73
CA SER A 131 11.51 -15.54 1.96
C SER A 131 11.79 -16.92 2.55
N TYR A 132 10.98 -17.41 3.49
CA TYR A 132 11.25 -18.68 4.18
C TYR A 132 10.16 -19.71 3.90
N VAL A 133 10.59 -20.97 3.76
CA VAL A 133 9.68 -22.11 3.85
C VAL A 133 9.28 -22.30 5.32
N VAL A 134 7.98 -22.53 5.55
CA VAL A 134 7.43 -22.67 6.90
C VAL A 134 6.26 -23.66 6.89
N THR A 135 6.12 -24.41 7.99
CA THR A 135 4.91 -25.21 8.22
C THR A 135 3.78 -24.33 8.76
N GLU A 136 2.53 -24.74 8.56
CA GLU A 136 1.37 -24.01 9.08
C GLU A 136 1.45 -23.84 10.62
N ASP A 137 1.83 -24.90 11.34
CA ASP A 137 2.03 -24.86 12.79
C ASP A 137 3.06 -23.81 13.22
N SER A 138 4.17 -23.69 12.48
CA SER A 138 5.19 -22.68 12.77
C SER A 138 4.72 -21.28 12.40
N TRP A 139 3.94 -21.14 11.32
CA TRP A 139 3.38 -19.85 10.90
C TRP A 139 2.50 -19.23 11.98
N ILE A 140 1.69 -20.02 12.69
CA ILE A 140 0.83 -19.54 13.78
C ILE A 140 1.65 -18.75 14.81
N ILE A 141 2.85 -19.22 15.15
CA ILE A 141 3.74 -18.55 16.12
C ILE A 141 4.18 -17.19 15.58
N TYR A 142 4.62 -17.10 14.32
CA TYR A 142 5.01 -15.83 13.70
C TYR A 142 3.83 -14.88 13.51
N ALA A 143 2.64 -15.41 13.19
CA ALA A 143 1.43 -14.61 13.07
C ALA A 143 1.06 -13.98 14.42
N GLU A 144 1.10 -14.74 15.52
CA GLU A 144 0.88 -14.23 16.87
C GLU A 144 1.96 -13.21 17.28
N GLN A 145 3.23 -13.49 16.99
CA GLN A 145 4.33 -12.56 17.27
C GLN A 145 4.17 -11.22 16.54
N GLN A 146 3.72 -11.24 15.29
CA GLN A 146 3.56 -10.04 14.48
C GLN A 146 2.36 -9.17 14.88
N LYS A 147 1.44 -9.66 15.74
CA LYS A 147 0.32 -8.83 16.24
C LYS A 147 0.75 -7.63 17.06
N ILE A 148 1.93 -7.70 17.69
CA ILE A 148 2.49 -6.58 18.46
C ILE A 148 3.32 -5.62 17.59
N PHE A 149 3.52 -5.92 16.31
CA PHE A 149 4.33 -5.08 15.43
C PHE A 149 3.55 -3.91 14.91
N LYS A 150 4.21 -2.76 14.74
CA LYS A 150 3.61 -1.63 14.03
C LYS A 150 3.23 -1.97 12.59
N LYS A 151 4.04 -2.79 11.93
CA LYS A 151 3.79 -3.29 10.57
C LYS A 151 4.21 -4.76 10.48
N PRO A 152 3.33 -5.66 9.99
CA PRO A 152 3.71 -7.05 9.76
C PRO A 152 4.80 -7.12 8.69
N VAL A 153 5.77 -7.99 8.93
CA VAL A 153 6.99 -8.13 8.12
C VAL A 153 6.86 -9.25 7.10
N PHE A 154 6.22 -10.34 7.51
CA PHE A 154 5.93 -11.50 6.68
C PHE A 154 4.43 -11.68 6.50
N TYR A 155 4.08 -12.28 5.37
CA TYR A 155 2.74 -12.78 5.09
C TYR A 155 2.83 -14.28 4.78
N TYR A 156 1.72 -15.00 4.97
CA TYR A 156 1.64 -16.41 4.63
C TYR A 156 1.09 -16.60 3.22
N ALA A 157 1.90 -17.20 2.36
CA ALA A 157 1.50 -17.54 1.00
C ALA A 157 0.81 -18.91 0.96
N GLY A 158 -0.47 -18.97 1.36
CA GLY A 158 -1.23 -20.24 1.42
C GLY A 158 -1.36 -20.96 0.06
N ASP A 159 -1.29 -20.21 -1.05
CA ASP A 159 -1.32 -20.77 -2.40
C ASP A 159 0.03 -21.44 -2.79
N LEU A 160 1.13 -21.05 -2.13
CA LEU A 160 2.48 -21.59 -2.35
C LEU A 160 2.78 -22.71 -1.34
N CYS A 161 2.17 -23.86 -1.55
CA CYS A 161 2.32 -25.02 -0.66
C CYS A 161 2.95 -26.21 -1.38
N PHE A 162 4.19 -26.56 -1.02
CA PHE A 162 4.92 -27.70 -1.59
C PHE A 162 4.27 -29.05 -1.26
N SER A 163 3.67 -29.18 -0.07
CA SER A 163 2.97 -30.39 0.36
C SER A 163 1.93 -30.05 1.41
N ARG A 164 0.67 -30.42 1.13
CA ARG A 164 -0.46 -30.24 2.07
C ARG A 164 -0.56 -31.35 3.12
N GLN A 165 0.08 -32.50 2.88
CA GLN A 165 -0.05 -33.70 3.71
C GLN A 165 1.28 -34.02 4.37
N VAL A 166 1.74 -33.13 5.26
CA VAL A 166 2.89 -33.37 6.12
C VAL A 166 2.38 -33.65 7.53
N PHE A 167 2.45 -34.91 7.95
CA PHE A 167 1.99 -35.32 9.28
C PHE A 167 3.17 -35.33 10.25
N MET A 168 3.02 -34.62 11.36
CA MET A 168 3.90 -34.80 12.51
C MET A 168 3.43 -36.02 13.29
N SER A 169 4.29 -37.03 13.41
CA SER A 169 4.02 -38.24 14.18
C SER A 169 5.13 -38.49 15.17
N ILE A 170 4.79 -39.12 16.30
CA ILE A 170 5.77 -39.53 17.29
C ILE A 170 6.45 -40.78 16.74
N PRO A 171 7.79 -40.78 16.57
CA PRO A 171 8.49 -41.97 16.09
C PRO A 171 8.35 -43.09 17.12
N MET A 172 7.78 -44.21 16.72
CA MET A 172 7.57 -45.38 17.56
C MET A 172 8.38 -46.57 17.06
N ARG A 173 8.85 -47.41 18.00
CA ARG A 173 9.46 -48.69 17.66
C ARG A 173 8.43 -49.59 16.98
N LYS A 174 8.85 -50.29 15.91
CA LYS A 174 7.97 -51.17 15.11
C LYS A 174 7.14 -52.16 15.95
N TYR A 175 7.75 -52.76 16.97
CA TYR A 175 7.14 -53.78 17.84
C TYR A 175 7.04 -53.32 19.30
N LEU A 176 6.51 -52.12 19.53
CA LEU A 176 6.27 -51.62 20.89
C LEU A 176 5.09 -52.38 21.54
N PRO A 177 5.26 -53.05 22.69
CA PRO A 177 4.15 -53.62 23.44
C PRO A 177 3.12 -52.53 23.76
N TYR A 178 1.83 -52.87 23.69
CA TYR A 178 0.71 -51.95 23.96
C TYR A 178 0.63 -50.70 23.06
N ARG A 179 1.24 -50.73 21.87
CA ARG A 179 1.16 -49.65 20.88
C ARG A 179 -0.27 -49.15 20.63
N HIS A 180 -1.23 -50.05 20.53
CA HIS A 180 -2.65 -49.70 20.31
C HIS A 180 -3.21 -48.79 21.42
N ILE A 181 -2.81 -49.01 22.68
CA ILE A 181 -3.25 -48.18 23.82
C ILE A 181 -2.67 -46.77 23.69
N PHE A 182 -1.41 -46.66 23.27
CA PHE A 182 -0.78 -45.36 23.06
C PHE A 182 -1.40 -44.59 21.89
N GLU A 183 -1.65 -45.26 20.76
CA GLU A 183 -2.32 -44.67 19.59
C GLU A 183 -3.75 -44.25 19.91
N GLU A 184 -4.52 -45.08 20.62
CA GLU A 184 -5.85 -44.76 21.11
C GLU A 184 -5.83 -43.55 22.06
N HIS A 185 -4.85 -43.49 22.98
CA HIS A 185 -4.68 -42.35 23.86
C HIS A 185 -4.41 -41.07 23.06
N MET A 186 -3.51 -41.10 22.08
CA MET A 186 -3.24 -39.94 21.21
C MET A 186 -4.49 -39.46 20.47
N MET A 187 -5.29 -40.39 19.92
CA MET A 187 -6.55 -40.03 19.26
C MET A 187 -7.54 -39.38 20.25
N ARG A 188 -7.72 -39.95 21.44
CA ARG A 188 -8.59 -39.36 22.47
C ARG A 188 -8.14 -37.96 22.91
N GLN A 189 -6.84 -37.72 23.01
CA GLN A 189 -6.30 -36.39 23.33
C GLN A 189 -6.63 -35.37 22.22
N GLN A 190 -6.59 -35.80 20.96
CA GLN A 190 -6.99 -34.99 19.81
C GLN A 190 -8.50 -34.71 19.83
N GLU A 191 -9.32 -35.74 20.04
CA GLU A 191 -10.80 -35.64 20.11
C GLU A 191 -11.26 -34.74 21.24
N PHE A 192 -10.62 -34.82 22.40
CA PHE A 192 -10.89 -33.95 23.54
C PHE A 192 -10.45 -32.49 23.29
N GLY A 193 -9.63 -32.24 22.26
CA GLY A 193 -9.19 -30.91 21.86
C GLY A 193 -7.95 -30.39 22.59
N LEU A 194 -7.25 -31.23 23.36
CA LEU A 194 -6.05 -30.81 24.12
C LEU A 194 -4.94 -30.30 23.21
N VAL A 195 -4.76 -30.93 22.05
CA VAL A 195 -3.75 -30.51 21.06
C VAL A 195 -4.08 -29.11 20.51
N SER A 196 -5.35 -28.83 20.24
CA SER A 196 -5.79 -27.49 19.79
C SER A 196 -5.57 -26.44 20.87
N TYR A 197 -5.93 -26.77 22.12
CA TYR A 197 -5.69 -25.91 23.28
C TYR A 197 -4.20 -25.59 23.45
N TRP A 198 -3.32 -26.60 23.43
CA TRP A 198 -1.88 -26.39 23.53
C TRP A 198 -1.32 -25.59 22.35
N ARG A 199 -1.77 -25.87 21.12
CA ARG A 199 -1.36 -25.12 19.92
C ARG A 199 -1.69 -23.63 20.08
N SER A 200 -2.91 -23.29 20.49
CA SER A 200 -3.33 -21.88 20.66
C SER A 200 -2.56 -21.13 21.76
N ARG A 201 -2.02 -21.85 22.76
CA ARG A 201 -1.26 -21.25 23.87
C ARG A 201 0.25 -21.32 23.69
N SER A 202 0.73 -22.09 22.72
CA SER A 202 2.15 -22.38 22.49
C SER A 202 3.01 -21.12 22.40
N PHE A 203 2.55 -20.08 21.69
CA PHE A 203 3.27 -18.81 21.58
C PHE A 203 3.57 -18.18 22.94
N PHE A 204 2.58 -18.09 23.83
CA PHE A 204 2.77 -17.48 25.16
C PHE A 204 3.66 -18.32 26.06
N GLU A 205 3.60 -19.65 25.96
CA GLU A 205 4.53 -20.52 26.68
C GLU A 205 5.96 -20.37 26.14
N MET A 206 6.16 -20.23 24.83
CA MET A 206 7.48 -19.93 24.25
C MET A 206 8.03 -18.59 24.74
N VAL A 207 7.19 -17.57 24.86
CA VAL A 207 7.56 -16.27 25.43
C VAL A 207 7.95 -16.44 26.91
N ARG A 208 7.14 -17.16 27.69
CA ARG A 208 7.40 -17.44 29.12
C ARG A 208 8.71 -18.18 29.33
N LEU A 209 9.05 -19.11 28.44
CA LEU A 209 10.29 -19.89 28.47
C LEU A 209 11.50 -19.11 27.91
N GLY A 210 11.31 -17.88 27.41
CA GLY A 210 12.38 -17.07 26.84
C GLY A 210 12.88 -17.55 25.46
N ILE A 211 12.10 -18.40 24.77
CA ILE A 211 12.43 -18.92 23.44
C ILE A 211 12.14 -17.86 22.37
N THR A 212 10.97 -17.21 22.45
CA THR A 212 10.56 -16.16 21.51
C THR A 212 10.46 -14.83 22.25
N PRO A 213 11.08 -13.75 21.76
CA PRO A 213 10.97 -12.45 22.40
C PRO A 213 9.63 -11.78 22.09
N LEU A 214 8.98 -11.24 23.12
CA LEU A 214 7.80 -10.39 22.98
C LEU A 214 8.24 -8.93 22.75
N LYS A 215 8.83 -8.66 21.58
CA LYS A 215 9.27 -7.33 21.17
C LYS A 215 8.93 -7.08 19.71
N ASP A 216 8.74 -5.81 19.36
CA ASP A 216 8.60 -5.41 17.97
C ASP A 216 9.94 -5.59 17.24
N LEU A 217 9.94 -6.48 16.25
CA LEU A 217 11.07 -6.76 15.36
C LEU A 217 10.86 -6.15 13.97
N SER A 218 9.78 -5.39 13.77
CA SER A 218 9.58 -4.69 12.51
C SER A 218 10.76 -3.74 12.25
N PRO A 219 11.22 -3.64 10.98
CA PRO A 219 12.23 -2.67 10.64
C PRO A 219 11.74 -1.29 11.06
N PRO A 220 12.63 -0.43 11.59
CA PRO A 220 12.23 0.90 12.01
C PRO A 220 11.50 1.55 10.85
N THR A 221 10.25 1.95 11.09
CA THR A 221 9.47 2.69 10.10
C THR A 221 10.33 3.87 9.70
N VAL A 222 10.87 3.84 8.48
CA VAL A 222 11.41 5.04 7.85
C VAL A 222 10.23 6.00 7.94
N TYR A 223 10.41 7.06 8.72
CA TYR A 223 9.40 8.07 8.89
C TYR A 223 9.18 8.62 7.49
N ASP A 224 8.15 8.15 6.77
CA ASP A 224 7.78 8.70 5.48
C ASP A 224 7.43 10.14 5.80
N GLN A 225 8.38 11.01 5.46
CA GLN A 225 8.39 12.39 5.87
C GLN A 225 7.06 13.00 5.43
N GLY A 226 6.40 13.73 6.33
CA GLY A 226 5.24 14.52 5.95
C GLY A 226 5.58 15.39 4.73
N LEU A 227 4.55 15.75 3.95
CA LEU A 227 4.61 16.51 2.70
C LEU A 227 5.89 17.36 2.55
N LEU A 228 6.82 16.94 1.68
CA LEU A 228 8.05 17.69 1.48
C LEU A 228 7.77 18.89 0.58
N LEU A 229 8.50 19.99 0.81
CA LEU A 229 8.41 21.17 -0.07
C LEU A 229 8.75 20.83 -1.53
N GLN A 230 9.55 19.79 -1.74
CA GLN A 230 9.90 19.28 -3.05
C GLN A 230 8.67 18.75 -3.82
N ASP A 231 7.73 18.10 -3.12
CA ASP A 231 6.53 17.51 -3.74
C ASP A 231 5.57 18.59 -4.29
N VAL A 232 5.50 19.73 -3.61
CA VAL A 232 4.65 20.88 -4.01
C VAL A 232 5.41 21.90 -4.87
N SER A 233 6.73 21.72 -5.04
CA SER A 233 7.60 22.71 -5.70
C SER A 233 7.14 23.07 -7.10
N SER A 234 6.69 22.09 -7.89
CA SER A 234 6.20 22.31 -9.26
C SER A 234 4.94 23.17 -9.30
N ILE A 235 3.98 22.94 -8.38
CA ILE A 235 2.74 23.73 -8.28
C ILE A 235 3.08 25.18 -7.89
N MET A 236 3.99 25.36 -6.92
CA MET A 236 4.43 26.69 -6.50
C MET A 236 5.15 27.45 -7.62
N LYS A 237 5.99 26.78 -8.41
CA LYS A 237 6.65 27.39 -9.57
C LYS A 237 5.64 27.83 -10.63
N MET A 238 4.64 27.01 -10.94
CA MET A 238 3.56 27.39 -11.88
C MET A 238 2.78 28.59 -11.37
N TYR A 239 2.46 28.63 -10.07
CA TYR A 239 1.78 29.76 -9.44
C TYR A 239 2.59 31.06 -9.57
N VAL A 240 3.89 31.03 -9.23
CA VAL A 240 4.78 32.19 -9.38
C VAL A 240 4.87 32.64 -10.84
N ALA A 241 5.00 31.71 -11.79
CA ALA A 241 5.05 32.02 -13.21
C ALA A 241 3.75 32.71 -13.69
N ALA A 242 2.57 32.22 -13.26
CA ALA A 242 1.29 32.82 -13.58
C ALA A 242 1.14 34.24 -12.99
N MET A 243 1.61 34.45 -11.76
CA MET A 243 1.61 35.78 -11.13
C MET A 243 2.51 36.76 -11.88
N LEU A 244 3.71 36.33 -12.27
CA LEU A 244 4.62 37.17 -13.07
C LEU A 244 3.98 37.52 -14.43
N LEU A 245 3.37 36.55 -15.11
CA LEU A 245 2.68 36.79 -16.38
C LEU A 245 1.54 37.81 -16.21
N SER A 246 0.74 37.70 -15.14
CA SER A 246 -0.32 38.66 -14.83
C SER A 246 0.23 40.08 -14.63
N ILE A 247 1.34 40.23 -13.91
CA ILE A 247 2.01 41.52 -13.71
C ILE A 247 2.51 42.08 -15.05
N PHE A 248 3.10 41.25 -15.92
CA PHE A 248 3.55 41.69 -17.24
C PHE A 248 2.39 42.15 -18.13
N CYS A 249 1.28 41.42 -18.14
CA CYS A 249 0.08 41.84 -18.88
C CYS A 249 -0.45 43.19 -18.38
N PHE A 250 -0.49 43.39 -17.06
CA PHE A 250 -0.93 44.65 -16.46
C PHE A 250 -0.01 45.83 -16.81
N LEU A 251 1.30 45.64 -16.74
CA LEU A 251 2.28 46.67 -17.14
C LEU A 251 2.16 47.01 -18.63
N PHE A 252 1.95 46.00 -19.48
CA PHE A 252 1.74 46.19 -20.91
C PHE A 252 0.46 47.01 -21.20
N GLU A 253 -0.63 46.73 -20.48
CA GLU A 253 -1.88 47.48 -20.60
C GLU A 253 -1.68 48.96 -20.23
N ILE A 254 -0.99 49.25 -19.13
CA ILE A 254 -0.67 50.61 -18.69
C ILE A 254 0.21 51.34 -19.71
N LEU A 255 1.26 50.69 -20.22
CA LEU A 255 2.19 51.28 -21.19
C LEU A 255 1.50 51.57 -22.52
N SER A 256 0.66 50.64 -23.00
CA SER A 256 -0.14 50.82 -24.22
C SER A 256 -1.10 52.00 -24.07
N ARG A 257 -1.80 52.08 -22.94
CA ARG A 257 -2.75 53.17 -22.65
C ARG A 257 -2.04 54.52 -22.47
N SER A 258 -0.86 54.55 -21.85
CA SER A 258 -0.02 55.75 -21.71
C SER A 258 0.52 56.25 -23.05
N LYS A 259 1.02 55.36 -23.92
CA LYS A 259 1.44 55.71 -25.28
C LYS A 259 0.28 56.23 -26.12
N PHE A 260 -0.89 55.61 -26.03
CA PHE A 260 -2.10 56.09 -26.70
C PHE A 260 -2.54 57.47 -26.19
N TRP A 261 -2.44 57.72 -24.88
CA TRP A 261 -2.79 59.01 -24.28
C TRP A 261 -1.79 60.13 -24.63
N ASN A 262 -0.49 59.81 -24.67
CA ASN A 262 0.55 60.74 -25.13
C ASN A 262 0.45 61.05 -26.63
N HIS A 263 0.09 60.07 -27.46
CA HIS A 263 -0.18 60.27 -28.89
C HIS A 263 -1.42 61.15 -29.13
N TRP A 264 -2.49 60.96 -28.34
CA TRP A 264 -3.67 61.84 -28.39
C TRP A 264 -3.39 63.27 -27.92
N ARG A 265 -2.47 63.46 -26.96
CA ARG A 265 -2.04 64.80 -26.51
C ARG A 265 -1.25 65.55 -27.57
N SER A 266 -0.43 64.88 -28.39
CA SER A 266 0.32 65.55 -29.47
C SER A 266 -0.54 65.89 -30.70
N LEU A 267 -1.75 65.32 -30.82
CA LEU A 267 -2.72 65.62 -31.88
C LEU A 267 -3.71 66.75 -31.50
N ARG A 268 -3.66 67.24 -30.24
CA ARG A 268 -4.52 68.32 -29.72
C ARG A 268 -3.78 69.64 -29.47
N MET A 269 -2.49 69.72 -29.80
CA MET A 269 -1.70 70.95 -29.86
C MET A 269 -1.57 71.42 -31.30
#